data_AF-A0A1C0V0M4-F1
#
_entry.id   AF-A0A1C0V0M4-F1
#
_cell.length_a   1.000
_cell.length_b   1.000
_cell.length_c   1.000
_cell.angle_alpha   90.00
_cell.angle_beta   90.00
_cell.angle_gamma   90.00
#
_symmetry.space_group_name_H-M   'P 1'
#
loop_
_entity.id
_entity.type
_entity.pdbx_description
1 polymer ?
#
loop_
_entity_poly.entity_id
_entity_poly.type
_entity_poly.pdbx_seq_one_letter_code
_entity_poly.pdbx_strand_id
1 'polypeptide(L)'
;MDKIELNKKLNNGEQWGFRKDTNDHEYLGWILINKLPKLSFTPKREDYLEEYLYFIKLREAEKREKTPYHVIIKELRRDVHESGKYETGDDIRQKDNYYFSCIDDVEKFMHELGYSFDNIKHRGEIDAP
;
A
#
# COMPACT_ATOMS: atom_id res chain seq x y z
N MET A 1 -17.17 4.13 4.24
CA MET A 1 -16.93 5.27 3.31
C MET A 1 -17.24 4.80 1.90
N ASP A 2 -17.82 5.64 1.05
CA ASP A 2 -18.12 5.22 -0.32
C ASP A 2 -16.85 5.19 -1.21
N LYS A 3 -16.94 4.45 -2.33
CA LYS A 3 -15.82 4.25 -3.26
C LYS A 3 -15.33 5.54 -3.92
N ILE A 4 -16.22 6.48 -4.20
CA ILE A 4 -15.87 7.75 -4.86
C ILE A 4 -15.06 8.61 -3.90
N GLU A 5 -15.51 8.71 -2.66
CA GLU A 5 -14.83 9.40 -1.58
C GLU A 5 -13.47 8.76 -1.31
N LEU A 6 -13.40 7.43 -1.14
CA LEU A 6 -12.14 6.72 -0.96
C LEU A 6 -11.17 7.01 -2.10
N ASN A 7 -11.62 6.92 -3.36
CA ASN A 7 -10.76 7.20 -4.50
C ASN A 7 -10.22 8.64 -4.51
N LYS A 8 -11.01 9.64 -4.08
CA LYS A 8 -10.54 11.02 -3.91
C LYS A 8 -9.45 11.11 -2.85
N LYS A 9 -9.65 10.47 -1.69
CA LYS A 9 -8.65 10.42 -0.61
C LYS A 9 -7.34 9.77 -1.06
N LEU A 10 -7.44 8.63 -1.76
CA LEU A 10 -6.26 7.94 -2.31
C LEU A 10 -5.53 8.79 -3.37
N ASN A 11 -6.26 9.55 -4.21
CA ASN A 11 -5.64 10.47 -5.18
C ASN A 11 -4.86 11.61 -4.50
N ASN A 12 -5.23 11.99 -3.28
CA ASN A 12 -4.49 12.97 -2.47
C ASN A 12 -3.22 12.37 -1.83
N GLY A 13 -2.91 11.11 -2.08
CA GLY A 13 -1.78 10.40 -1.49
C GLY A 13 -2.04 9.86 -0.09
N GLU A 14 -3.28 9.91 0.40
CA GLU A 14 -3.65 9.34 1.69
C GLU A 14 -3.60 7.81 1.65
N GLN A 15 -3.34 7.20 2.81
CA GLN A 15 -3.37 5.75 2.99
C GLN A 15 -4.51 5.36 3.91
N TRP A 16 -5.30 4.40 3.46
CA TRP A 16 -6.52 3.93 4.11
C TRP A 16 -6.49 2.41 4.19
N GLY A 17 -7.20 1.80 5.14
CA GLY A 17 -7.10 0.36 5.29
C GLY A 17 -7.89 -0.22 6.46
N PHE A 18 -7.42 -1.38 6.89
CA PHE A 18 -8.03 -2.17 7.95
C PHE A 18 -6.96 -2.74 8.88
N ARG A 19 -7.35 -2.96 10.13
CA ARG A 19 -6.62 -3.84 11.04
C ARG A 19 -6.95 -5.28 10.66
N LYS A 20 -5.92 -6.10 10.49
CA LYS A 20 -6.03 -7.51 10.18
C LYS A 20 -5.84 -8.32 11.47
N ASP A 21 -6.70 -9.30 11.68
CA ASP A 21 -6.48 -10.29 12.73
C ASP A 21 -5.37 -11.26 12.30
N THR A 22 -4.38 -11.43 13.16
CA THR A 22 -3.19 -12.25 12.95
C THR A 22 -3.33 -13.64 13.56
N ASN A 23 -4.37 -13.88 14.37
CA ASN A 23 -4.53 -15.05 15.25
C ASN A 23 -3.32 -15.30 16.17
N ASP A 24 -2.45 -14.30 16.33
CA ASP A 24 -1.20 -14.36 17.08
C ASP A 24 -0.94 -13.01 17.73
N HIS A 25 -0.98 -13.00 19.07
CA HIS A 25 -0.89 -11.79 19.86
C HIS A 25 0.47 -11.09 19.77
N GLU A 26 1.51 -11.81 19.37
CA GLU A 26 2.85 -11.25 19.16
C GLU A 26 2.93 -10.39 17.89
N TYR A 27 1.93 -10.45 17.01
CA TYR A 27 1.91 -9.71 15.76
C TYR A 27 0.73 -8.75 15.65
N LEU A 28 0.98 -7.66 14.93
CA LEU A 28 0.00 -6.70 14.47
C LEU A 28 -0.15 -6.86 12.95
N GLY A 29 -1.38 -6.82 12.47
CA GLY A 29 -1.71 -6.99 11.05
C GLY A 29 -2.41 -5.77 10.47
N TRP A 30 -2.09 -5.45 9.23
CA TRP A 30 -2.74 -4.38 8.46
C TRP A 30 -3.01 -4.82 7.03
N ILE A 31 -4.09 -4.29 6.48
CA ILE A 31 -4.32 -4.23 5.03
C ILE A 31 -4.40 -2.76 4.66
N LEU A 32 -3.41 -2.28 3.93
CA LEU A 32 -3.25 -0.87 3.59
C LEU A 32 -3.49 -0.68 2.10
N ILE A 33 -4.21 0.36 1.74
CA ILE A 33 -4.57 0.76 0.39
C ILE A 33 -4.02 2.16 0.17
N ASN A 34 -3.24 2.32 -0.89
CA ASN A 34 -2.74 3.60 -1.35
C ASN A 34 -2.80 3.66 -2.88
N LYS A 35 -2.78 4.88 -3.42
CA LYS A 35 -2.61 5.09 -4.85
C LYS A 35 -1.24 5.69 -5.10
N LEU A 36 -0.46 5.03 -5.95
CA LEU A 36 0.86 5.50 -6.34
C LEU A 36 0.69 6.79 -7.14
N PRO A 37 1.37 7.88 -6.76
CA PRO A 37 1.29 9.12 -7.52
C PRO A 37 1.86 8.87 -8.91
N LYS A 38 1.23 9.49 -9.91
CA LYS A 38 1.85 9.61 -11.22
C LYS A 38 3.20 10.28 -11.04
N LEU A 39 4.23 9.77 -11.71
CA LEU A 39 5.52 10.45 -11.72
C LEU A 39 5.30 11.82 -12.37
N SER A 40 5.75 12.88 -11.69
CA SER A 40 5.68 14.25 -12.18
C SER A 40 6.63 14.51 -13.36
N PHE A 41 7.51 13.55 -13.65
CA PHE A 41 8.45 13.61 -14.75
C PHE A 41 8.42 12.30 -15.54
N THR A 42 8.55 12.42 -16.86
CA THR A 42 8.89 11.30 -17.74
C THR A 42 10.40 11.13 -17.67
N PRO A 43 10.93 9.96 -17.25
CA PRO A 43 12.37 9.72 -17.26
C PRO A 43 12.93 10.00 -18.66
N LYS A 44 13.95 10.84 -18.79
CA LYS A 44 14.68 11.02 -20.05
C LYS A 44 15.96 10.24 -19.98
N ARG A 45 16.43 9.73 -21.12
CA ARG A 45 17.66 8.93 -21.17
C ARG A 45 18.86 9.75 -20.69
N GLU A 46 18.90 11.04 -21.03
CA GLU A 46 19.97 11.96 -20.65
C GLU A 46 20.13 12.15 -19.12
N ASP A 47 19.10 11.84 -18.33
CA ASP A 47 19.12 12.03 -16.87
C ASP A 47 19.93 10.94 -16.14
N TYR A 48 20.39 9.90 -16.85
CA TYR A 48 21.00 8.72 -16.25
C TYR A 48 22.39 8.44 -16.84
N LEU A 49 23.39 8.37 -15.95
CA LEU A 49 24.76 7.96 -16.28
C LEU A 49 24.82 6.51 -16.78
N GLU A 50 23.96 5.66 -16.25
CA GLU A 50 23.90 4.23 -16.56
C GLU A 50 22.56 3.90 -17.23
N GLU A 51 22.63 3.31 -18.43
CA GLU A 51 21.45 3.04 -19.26
C GLU A 51 20.45 2.09 -18.58
N TYR A 52 20.92 1.14 -17.76
CA TYR A 52 20.01 0.22 -17.06
C TYR A 52 19.17 0.95 -16.00
N LEU A 53 19.68 2.01 -15.36
CA LEU A 53 18.91 2.81 -14.40
C LEU A 53 17.75 3.53 -15.06
N TYR A 54 17.96 4.05 -16.28
CA TYR A 54 16.91 4.63 -17.10
C TYR A 54 15.79 3.61 -17.37
N PHE A 55 16.13 2.40 -17.81
CA PHE A 55 15.13 1.35 -18.08
C PHE A 55 14.37 0.91 -16.83
N ILE A 56 15.03 0.82 -15.68
CA ILE A 56 14.37 0.54 -14.40
C ILE A 56 13.33 1.63 -14.10
N LYS A 57 13.70 2.91 -14.23
CA LYS A 57 12.80 4.03 -13.94
C LYS A 57 11.65 4.15 -14.94
N LEU A 58 11.91 3.91 -16.22
CA LEU A 58 10.87 3.86 -17.23
C LEU A 58 9.86 2.75 -16.91
N ARG A 59 10.33 1.55 -16.56
CA ARG A 59 9.46 0.42 -16.19
C ARG A 59 8.67 0.70 -14.92
N GLU A 60 9.27 1.36 -13.93
CA GLU A 60 8.56 1.81 -12.73
C GLU A 60 7.45 2.81 -13.07
N ALA A 61 7.72 3.74 -13.99
CA ALA A 61 6.75 4.72 -14.46
C ALA A 61 5.55 4.04 -15.14
N GLU A 62 5.82 3.15 -16.10
CA GLU A 62 4.79 2.39 -16.81
C GLU A 62 3.97 1.52 -15.85
N LYS A 63 4.60 0.89 -14.86
CA LYS A 63 3.90 0.09 -13.85
C LYS A 63 2.95 0.95 -13.02
N ARG A 64 3.40 2.14 -12.57
CA ARG A 64 2.55 3.06 -11.80
C ARG A 64 1.37 3.57 -12.60
N GLU A 65 1.54 3.77 -13.90
CA GLU A 65 0.46 4.20 -14.77
C GLU A 65 -0.57 3.09 -15.02
N LYS A 66 -0.12 1.85 -15.25
CA LYS A 66 -1.00 0.70 -15.53
C LYS A 66 -1.71 0.18 -14.28
N THR A 67 -1.03 0.17 -13.14
CA THR A 67 -1.55 -0.36 -11.88
C THR A 67 -1.31 0.64 -10.74
N PRO A 68 -2.04 1.77 -10.72
CA PRO A 68 -1.80 2.83 -9.76
C PRO A 68 -2.26 2.48 -8.34
N TYR A 69 -3.21 1.56 -8.18
CA TYR A 69 -3.70 1.16 -6.87
C TYR A 69 -2.81 0.08 -6.28
N HIS A 70 -2.42 0.23 -5.03
CA HIS A 70 -1.52 -0.67 -4.33
C HIS A 70 -2.15 -1.09 -3.01
N VAL A 71 -2.29 -2.39 -2.82
CA VAL A 71 -2.74 -2.99 -1.56
C VAL A 71 -1.56 -3.72 -0.93
N ILE A 72 -1.29 -3.42 0.34
CA ILE A 72 -0.22 -4.00 1.13
C ILE A 72 -0.86 -4.78 2.27
N ILE A 73 -0.58 -6.08 2.35
CA ILE A 73 -0.90 -6.90 3.52
C ILE A 73 0.37 -7.04 4.32
N LYS A 74 0.38 -6.55 5.55
CA LYS A 74 1.58 -6.53 6.40
C LYS A 74 1.28 -7.09 7.77
N GLU A 75 2.18 -7.93 8.28
CA GLU A 75 2.19 -8.39 9.65
C GLU A 75 3.57 -8.10 10.26
N LEU A 76 3.58 -7.38 11.39
CA LEU A 76 4.78 -6.93 12.09
C LEU A 76 4.73 -7.38 13.53
N ARG A 77 5.88 -7.75 14.10
CA ARG A 77 6.01 -7.96 15.54
C ARG A 77 5.56 -6.75 16.34
N ARG A 78 4.72 -7.01 17.34
CA ARG A 78 4.12 -5.99 18.22
C ARG A 78 5.18 -5.25 19.02
N ASP A 79 6.13 -5.96 19.60
CA ASP A 79 7.20 -5.35 20.43
C ASP A 79 8.06 -4.38 19.62
N VAL A 80 8.32 -4.67 18.35
CA VAL A 80 9.04 -3.78 17.44
C VAL A 80 8.23 -2.51 17.19
N HIS A 81 6.94 -2.65 16.87
CA HIS A 81 6.03 -1.52 16.68
C HIS A 81 5.96 -0.61 17.93
N GLU A 82 5.78 -1.21 19.10
CA GLU A 82 5.65 -0.49 20.37
C GLU A 82 6.98 0.11 20.85
N SER A 83 8.12 -0.48 20.48
CA SER A 83 9.45 0.02 20.86
C SER A 83 9.87 1.32 20.15
N GLY A 84 9.18 1.70 19.08
CA GLY A 84 9.54 2.85 18.24
C GLY A 84 10.85 2.68 17.45
N LYS A 85 11.44 1.49 17.44
CA LYS A 85 12.63 1.18 16.63
C LYS A 85 12.25 1.01 15.16
N TYR A 86 13.22 1.21 14.29
CA TYR A 86 13.07 0.88 12.87
C TYR A 86 12.94 -0.64 12.71
N GLU A 87 11.87 -1.06 12.05
CA GLU A 87 11.61 -2.46 11.68
C GLU A 87 12.67 -2.98 10.70
N THR A 88 13.02 -4.26 10.87
CA THR A 88 13.89 -5.02 9.96
C THR A 88 13.09 -6.12 9.26
N GLY A 89 13.73 -6.84 8.32
CA GLY A 89 13.08 -7.95 7.61
C GLY A 89 12.64 -9.07 8.55
N ASP A 90 13.42 -9.35 9.59
CA ASP A 90 13.16 -10.43 10.56
C ASP A 90 11.96 -10.14 11.46
N ASP A 91 11.55 -8.87 11.55
CA ASP A 91 10.40 -8.44 12.35
C ASP A 91 9.07 -8.60 11.61
N ILE A 92 9.13 -8.83 10.30
CA ILE A 92 7.98 -8.89 9.41
C ILE A 92 7.64 -10.35 9.12
N ARG A 93 6.47 -10.79 9.59
CA ARG A 93 5.96 -12.15 9.31
C ARG A 93 5.39 -12.27 7.91
N GLN A 94 4.75 -11.21 7.43
CA GLN A 94 4.11 -11.17 6.12
C GLN A 94 4.21 -9.76 5.53
N LYS A 95 4.52 -9.67 4.24
CA LYS A 95 4.47 -8.42 3.48
C LYS A 95 4.17 -8.68 2.01
N ASP A 96 2.88 -8.81 1.71
CA ASP A 96 2.42 -9.01 0.34
C ASP A 96 2.03 -7.68 -0.31
N ASN A 97 2.30 -7.56 -1.60
CA ASN A 97 2.05 -6.35 -2.38
C ASN A 97 1.23 -6.71 -3.61
N TYR A 98 0.02 -6.17 -3.70
CA TYR A 98 -0.90 -6.37 -4.81
C TYR A 98 -1.13 -5.05 -5.55
N TYR A 99 -1.17 -5.10 -6.88
CA TYR A 99 -1.29 -3.92 -7.71
C TYR A 99 -2.52 -4.05 -8.63
N PHE A 100 -3.32 -3.00 -8.70
CA PHE A 100 -4.59 -2.99 -9.41
C PHE A 100 -4.71 -1.80 -10.34
N SER A 101 -5.43 -1.99 -11.44
CA SER A 101 -5.62 -0.99 -12.49
C SER A 101 -6.67 0.06 -12.11
N CYS A 102 -7.71 -0.37 -11.39
CA CYS A 102 -8.83 0.46 -10.99
C CYS A 102 -9.24 0.18 -9.54
N ILE A 103 -10.06 1.08 -8.98
CA ILE A 103 -10.58 0.96 -7.62
C ILE A 103 -11.63 -0.16 -7.49
N ASP A 104 -12.32 -0.53 -8.58
CA ASP A 104 -13.29 -1.63 -8.60
C ASP A 104 -12.61 -2.98 -8.38
N ASP A 105 -11.43 -3.19 -8.98
CA ASP A 105 -10.62 -4.39 -8.76
C ASP A 105 -10.17 -4.49 -7.29
N VAL A 106 -9.82 -3.35 -6.68
CA VAL A 106 -9.47 -3.28 -5.26
C VAL A 106 -10.68 -3.65 -4.40
N GLU A 107 -11.85 -3.07 -4.67
CA GLU A 107 -13.09 -3.36 -3.93
C GLU A 107 -13.41 -4.86 -3.97
N LYS A 108 -13.34 -5.46 -5.16
CA LYS A 108 -13.54 -6.90 -5.34
C LYS A 108 -12.53 -7.71 -4.54
N PHE A 109 -11.24 -7.36 -4.61
CA PHE A 109 -10.19 -8.04 -3.84
C PHE A 109 -10.43 -7.93 -2.33
N MET A 110 -10.84 -6.75 -1.84
CA MET A 110 -11.16 -6.56 -0.43
C MET A 110 -12.36 -7.42 0.01
N HIS A 111 -13.39 -7.53 -0.83
CA HIS A 111 -14.52 -8.41 -0.55
C HIS A 111 -14.12 -9.89 -0.48
N GLU A 112 -13.22 -10.36 -1.35
CA GLU A 112 -12.66 -11.72 -1.31
C GLU A 112 -11.89 -12.00 0.00
N LEU A 113 -11.29 -10.96 0.58
CA LEU A 113 -10.63 -11.02 1.90
C LEU A 113 -11.59 -10.84 3.09
N GLY A 114 -12.89 -10.60 2.84
CA GLY A 114 -13.90 -10.38 3.88
C GLY A 114 -13.98 -8.94 4.41
N TYR A 115 -13.43 -7.96 3.69
CA TYR A 115 -13.45 -6.54 4.07
C TYR A 115 -14.37 -5.73 3.15
N SER A 116 -14.97 -4.66 3.69
CA SER A 116 -15.80 -3.69 2.95
C SER A 116 -15.27 -2.27 3.16
N PHE A 117 -15.31 -1.44 2.12
CA PHE A 117 -15.00 -0.01 2.19
C PHE A 117 -15.88 0.76 3.17
N ASP A 118 -17.02 0.21 3.58
CA ASP A 118 -17.87 0.82 4.60
C ASP A 118 -17.11 1.01 5.93
N ASN A 119 -16.24 0.06 6.27
CA ASN A 119 -15.48 0.01 7.52
C ASN A 119 -14.01 0.43 7.37
N ILE A 120 -13.62 0.94 6.20
CA ILE A 120 -12.25 1.38 5.96
C ILE A 120 -11.93 2.60 6.83
N LYS A 121 -10.72 2.64 7.37
CA LYS A 121 -10.26 3.73 8.23
C LYS A 121 -9.00 4.37 7.67
N HIS A 122 -8.75 5.61 8.04
CA HIS A 122 -7.50 6.28 7.72
C HIS A 122 -6.35 5.58 8.48
N ARG A 123 -5.14 5.53 7.92
CA ARG A 123 -3.99 4.83 8.54
C ARG A 123 -3.80 5.18 10.02
N GLY A 124 -3.83 6.47 10.35
CA GLY A 124 -3.65 6.94 11.73
C GLY A 124 -4.72 6.44 12.72
N GLU A 125 -5.90 6.05 12.23
CA GLU A 125 -6.97 5.48 13.07
C GLU A 125 -6.84 3.96 13.24
N ILE A 126 -6.11 3.29 12.34
CA ILE A 126 -5.81 1.85 12.41
C ILE A 126 -4.61 1.60 13.33
N ASP A 127 -3.65 2.53 13.29
CA ASP A 127 -2.43 2.52 14.12
C ASP A 127 -2.69 3.00 15.57
N ALA A 128 -3.89 3.51 15.87
CA ALA A 128 -4.25 3.90 17.22
C ALA A 128 -4.35 2.65 18.14
N PRO A 129 -3.77 2.70 19.35
CA PRO A 129 -3.74 1.56 20.29
C PRO A 129 -5.14 1.04 20.65
#